data_AF-A0A075FQL5-F1
#
_entry.id   AF-A0A075FQL5-F1
#
_cell.length_a   1.000
_cell.length_b   1.000
_cell.length_c   1.000
_cell.angle_alpha   90.00
_cell.angle_beta   90.00
_cell.angle_gamma   90.00
#
_symmetry.space_group_name_H-M   'P 1'
#
loop_
_entity.id
_entity.type
_entity.pdbx_description
1 polymer ?
#
loop_
_entity_poly.entity_id
_entity_poly.type
_entity_poly.pdbx_seq_one_letter_code
_entity_poly.pdbx_strand_id
1 'polypeptide(L)'
;MTVLIDVNEGKDPGDRILDANIWATSPTLGMLSKEGDYSIHFDGAKQASGKFDLNDEGRGSIEIDYEKFFVTNGDYTMKVELGAQSSSSVITLDRFADSVSGSVSNFDGDYPLDKDSPVIINMQFTAENAQTNFINPWVSGTVKVYHYEKGFNEDQGASYWNDDSERGDTVDNWNLVDTIQLDVNSDSGSYSYSAGGTTDFYAVEIPPYNLNLIIDVDKFYDEEGSGDYTLVFDFSNDFGDDTSNKEGRSSWAWFHICETKSNGKCDGNK
;
A
#
# COMPACT_ATOMS: atom_id res chain seq x y z
N MET A 1 -17.06 -16.93 -37.07
CA MET A 1 -16.70 -15.68 -36.37
C MET A 1 -15.82 -16.10 -35.22
N THR A 2 -14.76 -15.35 -34.92
CA THR A 2 -13.88 -15.62 -33.79
C THR A 2 -13.81 -14.34 -32.96
N VAL A 3 -13.88 -14.45 -31.63
CA VAL A 3 -13.67 -13.35 -30.70
C VAL A 3 -12.41 -13.64 -29.88
N LEU A 4 -11.58 -12.62 -29.70
CA LEU A 4 -10.37 -12.64 -28.89
C LEU A 4 -10.44 -11.49 -27.90
N ILE A 5 -9.90 -11.73 -26.71
CA ILE A 5 -9.70 -10.74 -25.67
C ILE A 5 -8.22 -10.73 -25.32
N ASP A 6 -7.66 -9.55 -25.19
CA ASP A 6 -6.34 -9.30 -24.61
C ASP A 6 -6.55 -8.34 -23.45
N VAL A 7 -6.16 -8.76 -22.27
CA VAL A 7 -6.30 -7.94 -21.07
C VAL A 7 -4.95 -7.31 -20.81
N ASN A 8 -4.90 -5.99 -20.79
CA ASN A 8 -3.66 -5.24 -20.64
C ASN A 8 -3.31 -5.08 -19.16
N GLU A 9 -3.23 -6.18 -18.40
CA GLU A 9 -2.90 -6.10 -16.98
C GLU A 9 -1.40 -6.31 -16.72
N GLY A 10 -0.91 -5.73 -15.62
CA GLY A 10 0.33 -6.17 -14.96
C GLY A 10 1.59 -5.42 -15.40
N LYS A 11 1.43 -4.23 -16.01
CA LYS A 11 2.56 -3.35 -16.29
C LYS A 11 2.70 -2.20 -15.30
N ASP A 12 1.59 -1.69 -14.77
CA ASP A 12 1.59 -0.57 -13.85
C ASP A 12 1.02 -1.00 -12.50
N PRO A 13 1.81 -0.96 -11.40
CA PRO A 13 1.27 -1.20 -10.07
C PRO A 13 0.15 -0.20 -9.71
N GLY A 14 0.17 1.02 -10.24
CA GLY A 14 -0.83 2.07 -10.01
C GLY A 14 -2.19 1.86 -10.69
N ASP A 15 -2.35 0.82 -11.53
CA ASP A 15 -3.60 0.57 -12.26
C ASP A 15 -4.76 0.28 -11.30
N ARG A 16 -5.80 1.14 -11.31
CA ARG A 16 -7.09 0.94 -10.63
C ARG A 16 -8.21 0.49 -11.59
N ILE A 17 -7.93 0.52 -12.88
CA ILE A 17 -8.89 0.23 -13.95
C ILE A 17 -8.40 -1.00 -14.70
N LEU A 18 -9.26 -2.01 -14.79
CA LEU A 18 -9.06 -3.15 -15.66
C LEU A 18 -9.36 -2.74 -17.11
N ASP A 19 -8.34 -2.81 -17.96
CA ASP A 19 -8.47 -2.49 -19.38
C ASP A 19 -8.30 -3.73 -20.27
N ALA A 20 -9.34 -4.03 -21.05
CA ALA A 20 -9.31 -5.14 -22.00
C ALA A 20 -9.65 -4.70 -23.42
N ASN A 21 -8.83 -5.15 -24.37
CA ASN A 21 -9.08 -4.98 -25.79
C ASN A 21 -9.77 -6.22 -26.36
N ILE A 22 -10.73 -5.99 -27.26
CA ILE A 22 -11.51 -7.05 -27.91
C ILE A 22 -11.34 -6.95 -29.42
N TRP A 23 -11.11 -8.10 -30.05
CA TRP A 23 -11.10 -8.23 -31.49
C TRP A 23 -12.02 -9.35 -31.93
N ALA A 24 -12.91 -9.05 -32.87
CA ALA A 24 -13.74 -10.04 -33.53
C ALA A 24 -13.46 -10.06 -35.03
N THR A 25 -13.33 -11.26 -35.59
CA THR A 25 -13.19 -11.47 -37.03
C THR A 25 -14.34 -12.30 -37.57
N SER A 26 -14.95 -11.85 -38.66
CA SER A 26 -15.92 -12.66 -39.40
C SER A 26 -15.23 -13.33 -40.59
N PRO A 27 -15.28 -14.67 -40.71
CA PRO A 27 -14.73 -15.38 -41.87
C PRO A 27 -15.56 -15.22 -43.15
N THR A 28 -16.68 -14.49 -43.12
CA THR A 28 -17.61 -14.34 -44.25
C THR A 28 -18.22 -12.93 -44.28
N LEU A 29 -18.68 -12.47 -45.45
CA LEU A 29 -19.41 -11.23 -45.75
C LEU A 29 -20.77 -11.08 -44.99
N GLY A 30 -20.81 -11.45 -43.72
CA GLY A 30 -21.94 -11.25 -42.81
C GLY A 30 -21.67 -10.09 -41.87
N MET A 31 -22.73 -9.41 -41.45
CA MET A 31 -22.66 -8.36 -40.43
C MET A 31 -22.12 -8.95 -39.12
N LEU A 32 -21.01 -8.39 -38.62
CA LEU A 32 -20.54 -8.64 -37.27
C LEU A 32 -21.60 -8.13 -36.29
N SER A 33 -21.92 -8.92 -35.25
CA SER A 33 -22.62 -8.35 -34.09
C SER A 33 -21.74 -7.23 -33.56
N LYS A 34 -22.32 -6.04 -33.39
CA LYS A 34 -21.58 -4.88 -32.89
C LYS A 34 -21.66 -4.76 -31.38
N GLU A 35 -22.58 -5.47 -30.73
CA GLU A 35 -22.77 -5.43 -29.28
C GLU A 35 -22.50 -6.84 -28.73
N GLY A 36 -21.76 -6.89 -27.63
CA GLY A 36 -21.45 -8.11 -26.89
C GLY A 36 -21.55 -7.89 -25.37
N ASP A 37 -21.50 -8.99 -24.64
CA ASP A 37 -21.59 -8.99 -23.18
C ASP A 37 -20.24 -9.40 -22.57
N TYR A 38 -19.89 -8.83 -21.43
CA TYR A 38 -18.74 -9.26 -20.63
C TYR A 38 -19.16 -9.65 -19.22
N SER A 39 -18.32 -10.45 -18.58
CA SER A 39 -18.45 -10.78 -17.17
C SER A 39 -17.09 -11.07 -16.53
N ILE A 40 -16.92 -10.66 -15.28
CA ILE A 40 -15.76 -10.95 -14.44
C ILE A 40 -16.19 -11.92 -13.37
N HIS A 41 -15.38 -12.97 -13.16
CA HIS A 41 -15.64 -13.99 -12.17
C HIS A 41 -14.45 -14.18 -11.24
N PHE A 42 -14.74 -14.45 -9.97
CA PHE A 42 -13.77 -14.85 -8.95
C PHE A 42 -14.33 -16.08 -8.23
N ASP A 43 -13.52 -17.12 -8.09
CA ASP A 43 -13.93 -18.44 -7.54
C ASP A 43 -15.25 -18.98 -8.13
N GLY A 44 -15.43 -18.79 -9.45
CA GLY A 44 -16.63 -19.20 -10.18
C GLY A 44 -17.87 -18.32 -9.96
N ALA A 45 -17.88 -17.44 -8.96
CA ALA A 45 -18.94 -16.45 -8.74
C ALA A 45 -18.75 -15.24 -9.68
N LYS A 46 -19.85 -14.73 -10.22
CA LYS A 46 -19.83 -13.55 -11.09
C LYS A 46 -19.82 -12.28 -10.24
N GLN A 47 -18.76 -11.49 -10.38
CA GLN A 47 -18.54 -10.26 -9.62
C GLN A 47 -19.06 -9.03 -10.36
N ALA A 48 -18.81 -8.94 -11.67
CA ALA A 48 -19.32 -7.86 -12.50
C ALA A 48 -19.74 -8.38 -13.88
N SER A 49 -20.57 -7.60 -14.55
CA SER A 49 -20.94 -7.82 -15.95
C SER A 49 -21.45 -6.56 -16.59
N GLY A 50 -21.34 -6.48 -17.90
CA GLY A 50 -21.84 -5.35 -18.68
C GLY A 50 -21.75 -5.65 -20.16
N LYS A 51 -21.77 -4.58 -20.95
CA LYS A 51 -21.79 -4.64 -22.41
C LYS A 51 -20.59 -3.91 -22.99
N PHE A 52 -20.22 -4.30 -24.19
CA PHE A 52 -19.22 -3.61 -25.00
C PHE A 52 -19.70 -3.51 -26.44
N ASP A 53 -19.19 -2.50 -27.14
CA ASP A 53 -19.45 -2.30 -28.56
C ASP A 53 -18.17 -2.49 -29.38
N LEU A 54 -18.34 -2.98 -30.60
CA LEU A 54 -17.31 -3.09 -31.62
C LEU A 54 -17.52 -2.03 -32.70
N ASN A 55 -16.42 -1.42 -33.13
CA ASN A 55 -16.39 -0.56 -34.30
C ASN A 55 -16.52 -1.36 -35.61
N ASP A 56 -16.54 -0.67 -36.74
CA ASP A 56 -16.69 -1.29 -38.07
C ASP A 56 -15.52 -2.22 -38.46
N GLU A 57 -14.39 -2.12 -37.76
CA GLU A 57 -13.23 -3.00 -37.92
C GLU A 57 -13.27 -4.23 -37.00
N GLY A 58 -14.34 -4.38 -36.19
CA GLY A 58 -14.49 -5.46 -35.23
C GLY A 58 -13.63 -5.29 -33.98
N ARG A 59 -13.28 -4.06 -33.60
CA ARG A 59 -12.49 -3.75 -32.40
C ARG A 59 -13.32 -3.03 -31.34
N GLY A 60 -13.11 -3.35 -30.08
CA GLY A 60 -13.71 -2.65 -28.94
C GLY A 60 -12.81 -2.72 -27.72
N SER A 61 -13.21 -2.04 -26.66
CA SER A 61 -12.52 -2.07 -25.37
C SER A 61 -13.53 -2.11 -24.22
N ILE A 62 -13.03 -2.54 -23.07
CA ILE A 62 -13.74 -2.55 -21.79
C ILE A 62 -12.82 -1.91 -20.77
N GLU A 63 -13.37 -1.00 -19.97
CA GLU A 63 -12.69 -0.35 -18.84
C GLU A 63 -13.57 -0.53 -17.60
N ILE A 64 -13.04 -1.12 -16.53
CA ILE A 64 -13.81 -1.39 -15.30
C ILE A 64 -12.94 -1.09 -14.08
N ASP A 65 -13.40 -0.15 -13.25
CA ASP A 65 -12.80 0.13 -11.95
C ASP A 65 -12.84 -1.11 -11.03
N TYR A 66 -11.73 -1.42 -10.39
CA TYR A 66 -11.61 -2.54 -9.45
C TYR A 66 -12.64 -2.50 -8.32
N GLU A 67 -13.03 -1.31 -7.86
CA GLU A 67 -14.04 -1.13 -6.81
C GLU A 67 -15.37 -1.83 -7.16
N LYS A 68 -15.65 -2.05 -8.45
CA LYS A 68 -16.89 -2.68 -8.91
C LYS A 68 -16.89 -4.21 -8.85
N PHE A 69 -15.73 -4.86 -8.73
CA PHE A 69 -15.65 -6.31 -8.86
C PHE A 69 -14.59 -7.00 -7.99
N PHE A 70 -13.63 -6.26 -7.44
CA PHE A 70 -12.58 -6.82 -6.62
C PHE A 70 -13.12 -7.24 -5.26
N VAL A 71 -12.78 -8.46 -4.86
CA VAL A 71 -13.23 -9.14 -3.65
C VAL A 71 -12.04 -9.35 -2.72
N THR A 72 -11.01 -10.05 -3.20
CA THR A 72 -9.75 -10.30 -2.52
C THR A 72 -8.65 -10.65 -3.54
N ASN A 73 -7.42 -10.88 -3.08
CA ASN A 73 -6.32 -11.24 -3.96
C ASN A 73 -6.54 -12.59 -4.66
N GLY A 74 -6.06 -12.71 -5.89
CA GLY A 74 -6.05 -13.94 -6.65
C GLY A 74 -6.48 -13.79 -8.10
N ASP A 75 -6.89 -14.91 -8.70
CA ASP A 75 -7.16 -15.00 -10.13
C ASP A 75 -8.63 -14.70 -10.47
N TYR A 76 -8.83 -13.65 -11.27
CA TYR A 76 -10.10 -13.24 -11.84
C TYR A 76 -10.18 -13.70 -13.29
N THR A 77 -11.30 -14.32 -13.68
CA THR A 77 -11.57 -14.71 -15.06
C THR A 77 -12.49 -13.68 -15.72
N MET A 78 -11.97 -12.96 -16.70
CA MET A 78 -12.76 -12.12 -17.58
C MET A 78 -13.25 -12.94 -18.78
N LYS A 79 -14.55 -12.90 -19.05
CA LYS A 79 -15.20 -13.57 -20.18
C LYS A 79 -15.91 -12.54 -21.04
N VAL A 80 -15.78 -12.69 -22.35
CA VAL A 80 -16.52 -11.91 -23.35
C VAL A 80 -17.31 -12.83 -24.26
N GLU A 81 -18.54 -12.44 -24.57
CA GLU A 81 -19.46 -13.18 -25.41
C GLU A 81 -19.95 -12.26 -26.54
N LEU A 82 -19.87 -12.77 -27.77
CA LEU A 82 -20.35 -12.08 -28.97
C LEU A 82 -21.14 -13.07 -29.82
N GLY A 83 -22.47 -12.93 -29.81
CA GLY A 83 -23.37 -13.91 -30.44
C GLY A 83 -23.20 -15.30 -29.84
N ALA A 84 -22.80 -16.29 -30.65
CA ALA A 84 -22.56 -17.67 -30.21
C ALA A 84 -21.08 -17.98 -29.92
N GLN A 85 -20.22 -16.96 -29.83
CA GLN A 85 -18.79 -17.12 -29.58
C GLN A 85 -18.43 -16.50 -28.24
N SER A 86 -17.45 -17.11 -27.57
CA SER A 86 -16.94 -16.63 -26.28
C SER A 86 -15.43 -16.72 -26.25
N SER A 87 -14.80 -15.81 -25.52
CA SER A 87 -13.38 -15.90 -25.15
C SER A 87 -13.21 -15.55 -23.69
N SER A 88 -12.10 -15.98 -23.09
CA SER A 88 -11.79 -15.69 -21.70
C SER A 88 -10.30 -15.45 -21.50
N SER A 89 -9.98 -14.58 -20.54
CA SER A 89 -8.63 -14.37 -20.02
C SER A 89 -8.64 -14.43 -18.50
N VAL A 90 -7.48 -14.69 -17.91
CA VAL A 90 -7.26 -14.69 -16.46
C VAL A 90 -6.35 -13.53 -16.11
N ILE A 91 -6.68 -12.82 -15.04
CA ILE A 91 -5.90 -11.74 -14.46
C ILE A 91 -5.65 -12.06 -13.00
N THR A 92 -4.41 -11.91 -12.54
CA THR A 92 -4.09 -11.98 -11.11
C THR A 92 -4.09 -10.58 -10.54
N LEU A 93 -4.88 -10.35 -9.49
CA LEU A 93 -4.93 -9.09 -8.77
C LEU A 93 -4.42 -9.29 -7.35
N ASP A 94 -3.36 -8.57 -6.99
CA ASP A 94 -2.79 -8.50 -5.64
C ASP A 94 -2.87 -7.04 -5.15
N ARG A 95 -4.03 -6.67 -4.58
CA ARG A 95 -4.39 -5.28 -4.19
C ARG A 95 -4.95 -5.15 -2.77
N PHE A 96 -5.17 -6.26 -2.09
CA PHE A 96 -5.66 -6.33 -0.73
C PHE A 96 -4.50 -6.61 0.23
N ALA A 97 -4.38 -5.84 1.31
CA ALA A 97 -3.34 -6.03 2.32
C ALA A 97 -3.89 -6.60 3.63
N ASP A 98 -3.14 -7.57 4.18
CA ASP A 98 -3.35 -8.13 5.52
C ASP A 98 -2.49 -7.43 6.58
N SER A 99 -1.32 -6.93 6.18
CA SER A 99 -0.41 -6.28 7.11
C SER A 99 0.43 -5.21 6.42
N VAL A 100 0.96 -4.31 7.24
CA VAL A 100 1.96 -3.32 6.86
C VAL A 100 3.12 -3.37 7.84
N SER A 101 4.33 -3.26 7.32
CA SER A 101 5.55 -3.07 8.10
C SER A 101 6.29 -1.82 7.66
N GLY A 102 6.91 -1.11 8.59
CA GLY A 102 7.67 0.12 8.31
C GLY A 102 9.12 0.03 8.77
N SER A 103 10.11 0.01 7.88
CA SER A 103 11.52 0.03 8.31
C SER A 103 12.06 1.46 8.38
N VAL A 104 12.48 1.90 9.56
CA VAL A 104 13.21 3.17 9.74
C VAL A 104 14.63 3.03 9.17
N SER A 105 14.82 3.51 7.95
CA SER A 105 16.05 3.24 7.17
C SER A 105 17.27 4.04 7.57
N ASN A 106 17.07 5.20 8.21
CA ASN A 106 18.15 6.06 8.67
C ASN A 106 18.56 5.82 10.12
N PHE A 107 18.06 4.76 10.76
CA PHE A 107 18.41 4.36 12.12
C PHE A 107 18.92 2.91 12.15
N ASP A 108 20.06 2.69 12.80
CA ASP A 108 20.71 1.38 12.94
C ASP A 108 20.94 0.95 14.39
N GLY A 109 20.56 1.79 15.36
CA GLY A 109 20.76 1.56 16.79
C GLY A 109 22.10 2.05 17.33
N ASP A 110 23.07 2.35 16.48
CA ASP A 110 24.42 2.79 16.89
C ASP A 110 24.46 4.30 17.15
N TYR A 111 23.65 5.07 16.41
CA TYR A 111 23.54 6.52 16.55
C TYR A 111 22.07 6.98 16.65
N PRO A 112 21.79 8.02 17.46
CA PRO A 112 20.49 8.64 17.48
C PRO A 112 20.22 9.40 16.18
N LEU A 113 18.95 9.61 15.87
CA LEU A 113 18.52 10.56 14.84
C LEU A 113 18.57 11.98 15.40
N ASP A 114 19.07 12.91 14.60
CA ASP A 114 19.02 14.33 14.94
C ASP A 114 17.61 14.88 14.81
N LYS A 115 17.16 15.70 15.76
CA LYS A 115 15.82 16.32 15.78
C LYS A 115 15.50 17.17 14.55
N ASP A 116 16.53 17.67 13.85
CA ASP A 116 16.38 18.47 12.64
C ASP A 116 16.48 17.61 11.36
N SER A 117 16.64 16.28 11.50
CA SER A 117 16.63 15.31 10.42
C SER A 117 15.29 14.59 10.33
N PRO A 118 14.80 14.25 9.11
CA PRO A 118 13.56 13.50 8.96
C PRO A 118 13.73 12.03 9.37
N VAL A 119 12.63 11.36 9.68
CA VAL A 119 12.56 9.89 9.84
C VAL A 119 12.14 9.28 8.51
N ILE A 120 12.96 8.40 7.93
CA ILE A 120 12.69 7.78 6.62
C ILE A 120 12.20 6.35 6.82
N ILE A 121 10.94 6.11 6.51
CA ILE A 121 10.28 4.82 6.71
C ILE A 121 9.99 4.18 5.36
N ASN A 122 10.50 2.97 5.17
CA ASN A 122 10.16 2.14 4.02
C ASN A 122 8.97 1.27 4.42
N MET A 123 7.79 1.57 3.88
CA MET A 123 6.57 0.81 4.11
C MET A 123 6.45 -0.34 3.11
N GLN A 124 6.06 -1.50 3.63
CA GLN A 124 5.84 -2.72 2.87
C GLN A 124 4.52 -3.34 3.30
N PHE A 125 3.57 -3.41 2.36
CA PHE A 125 2.31 -4.11 2.52
C PHE A 125 2.45 -5.56 2.06
N THR A 126 1.83 -6.48 2.78
CA THR A 126 1.83 -7.90 2.44
C THR A 126 0.45 -8.51 2.67
N ALA A 127 0.17 -9.63 2.01
CA ALA A 127 -1.01 -10.44 2.22
C ALA A 127 -0.67 -11.92 2.06
N GLU A 128 -1.31 -12.78 2.86
CA GLU A 128 -1.03 -14.22 2.85
C GLU A 128 -1.43 -14.87 1.52
N ASN A 129 -2.47 -14.34 0.88
CA ASN A 129 -3.02 -14.84 -0.38
C ASN A 129 -2.48 -14.13 -1.63
N ALA A 130 -1.51 -13.22 -1.49
CA ALA A 130 -0.89 -12.55 -2.64
C ALA A 130 0.09 -13.49 -3.37
N GLN A 131 0.19 -13.36 -4.70
CA GLN A 131 1.20 -14.06 -5.49
C GLN A 131 2.57 -13.35 -5.46
N THR A 132 2.61 -12.09 -5.04
CA THR A 132 3.83 -11.31 -4.83
C THR A 132 4.17 -11.16 -3.34
N ASN A 133 5.45 -10.96 -3.03
CA ASN A 133 5.91 -10.73 -1.65
C ASN A 133 5.45 -9.38 -1.09
N PHE A 134 5.35 -8.38 -1.96
CA PHE A 134 4.92 -7.03 -1.63
C PHE A 134 3.84 -6.60 -2.60
N ILE A 135 2.89 -5.83 -2.08
CA ILE A 135 1.73 -5.35 -2.81
C ILE A 135 1.63 -3.84 -2.67
N ASN A 136 0.95 -3.24 -3.64
CA ASN A 136 0.63 -1.82 -3.66
C ASN A 136 -0.89 -1.69 -3.56
N PRO A 137 -1.44 -1.64 -2.33
CA PRO A 137 -2.88 -1.60 -2.11
C PRO A 137 -3.42 -0.16 -2.18
N TRP A 138 -4.75 -0.02 -2.17
CA TRP A 138 -5.41 1.23 -1.80
C TRP A 138 -5.86 1.13 -0.35
N VAL A 139 -5.24 1.92 0.52
CA VAL A 139 -5.53 1.90 1.95
C VAL A 139 -5.63 3.31 2.51
N SER A 140 -6.56 3.48 3.44
CA SER A 140 -6.68 4.66 4.29
C SER A 140 -6.40 4.27 5.73
N GLY A 141 -5.73 5.14 6.49
CA GLY A 141 -5.30 4.79 7.83
C GLY A 141 -4.62 5.91 8.60
N THR A 142 -3.93 5.53 9.67
CA THR A 142 -3.13 6.42 10.50
C THR A 142 -1.79 5.81 10.86
N VAL A 143 -0.81 6.67 11.09
CA VAL A 143 0.45 6.34 11.76
C VAL A 143 0.47 7.09 13.09
N LYS A 144 0.42 6.35 14.20
CA LYS A 144 0.54 6.90 15.55
C LYS A 144 2.01 6.94 15.94
N VAL A 145 2.46 8.11 16.36
CA VAL A 145 3.81 8.34 16.85
C VAL A 145 3.77 8.33 18.37
N TYR A 146 4.47 7.38 18.98
CA TYR A 146 4.59 7.28 20.43
C TYR A 146 6.00 7.60 20.89
N HIS A 147 6.10 8.19 22.08
CA HIS A 147 7.33 8.53 22.78
C HIS A 147 7.46 7.72 24.08
N TYR A 148 8.70 7.42 24.44
CA TYR A 148 9.09 6.88 25.72
C TYR A 148 10.34 7.61 26.24
N GLU A 149 10.25 8.22 27.44
CA GLU A 149 11.36 8.97 28.03
C GLU A 149 12.51 8.02 28.44
N LYS A 150 13.55 8.00 27.61
CA LYS A 150 14.79 7.26 27.86
C LYS A 150 15.95 8.01 27.21
N GLY A 151 17.08 8.12 27.89
CA GLY A 151 18.30 8.63 27.27
C GLY A 151 18.97 7.60 26.36
N PHE A 152 19.59 8.06 25.27
CA PHE A 152 20.31 7.20 24.35
C PHE A 152 21.44 6.43 25.04
N ASN A 153 21.60 5.15 24.70
CA ASN A 153 22.70 4.31 25.17
C ASN A 153 23.25 3.48 24.00
N GLU A 154 24.49 3.79 23.59
CA GLU A 154 25.20 3.11 22.50
C GLU A 154 25.55 1.64 22.80
N ASP A 155 25.46 1.21 24.07
CA ASP A 155 25.65 -0.19 24.44
C ASP A 155 24.39 -1.05 24.22
N GLN A 156 23.26 -0.45 23.81
CA GLN A 156 22.02 -1.18 23.53
C GLN A 156 22.10 -1.88 22.18
N GLY A 157 22.01 -3.20 22.18
CA GLY A 157 21.96 -4.00 20.96
C GLY A 157 20.59 -3.99 20.28
N ALA A 158 20.51 -4.55 19.07
CA ALA A 158 19.28 -4.66 18.28
C ALA A 158 18.09 -5.26 19.06
N SER A 159 18.31 -6.13 20.04
CA SER A 159 17.24 -6.68 20.88
C SER A 159 16.49 -5.61 21.67
N TYR A 160 17.16 -4.54 22.13
CA TYR A 160 16.53 -3.44 22.85
C TYR A 160 15.58 -2.62 21.96
N TRP A 161 16.01 -2.40 20.71
CA TRP A 161 15.26 -1.61 19.74
C TRP A 161 14.09 -2.39 19.12
N ASN A 162 14.14 -3.73 19.16
CA ASN A 162 13.12 -4.60 18.58
C ASN A 162 12.11 -5.14 19.61
N ASP A 163 12.18 -4.70 20.86
CA ASP A 163 11.41 -5.26 21.99
C ASP A 163 10.75 -4.14 22.84
N ASP A 164 9.56 -4.42 23.36
CA ASP A 164 8.77 -3.47 24.15
C ASP A 164 8.93 -3.59 25.67
N SER A 165 9.58 -4.66 26.16
CA SER A 165 9.56 -5.05 27.57
C SER A 165 10.07 -3.97 28.52
N GLU A 166 11.07 -3.19 28.11
CA GLU A 166 11.59 -2.04 28.87
C GLU A 166 10.60 -0.88 28.96
N ARG A 167 9.60 -0.84 28.08
CA ARG A 167 8.66 0.27 27.88
C ARG A 167 7.24 -0.08 28.31
N GLY A 168 7.08 -1.28 28.91
CA GLY A 168 5.80 -1.87 29.26
C GLY A 168 5.09 -2.33 27.99
N ASP A 169 4.81 -3.64 27.90
CA ASP A 169 4.29 -4.34 26.70
C ASP A 169 2.90 -3.88 26.21
N THR A 170 2.41 -2.73 26.66
CA THR A 170 1.13 -2.14 26.32
C THR A 170 1.30 -0.66 26.00
N VAL A 171 0.67 -0.22 24.90
CA VAL A 171 0.61 1.17 24.43
C VAL A 171 0.21 2.19 25.51
N ASP A 172 -0.50 1.76 26.56
CA ASP A 172 -0.90 2.61 27.69
C ASP A 172 0.28 3.19 28.49
N ASN A 173 1.49 2.62 28.33
CA ASN A 173 2.71 3.13 28.97
C ASN A 173 3.50 4.08 28.07
N TRP A 174 3.04 4.32 26.84
CA TRP A 174 3.72 5.15 25.86
C TRP A 174 2.94 6.45 25.66
N ASN A 175 3.66 7.55 25.44
CA ASN A 175 3.04 8.86 25.24
C ASN A 175 2.72 9.05 23.76
N LEU A 176 1.44 9.11 23.38
CA LEU A 176 1.05 9.46 22.00
C LEU A 176 1.36 10.94 21.75
N VAL A 177 2.26 11.23 20.82
CA VAL A 177 2.70 12.60 20.49
C VAL A 177 2.14 13.12 19.18
N ASP A 178 1.79 12.23 18.24
CA ASP A 178 1.07 12.63 17.02
C ASP A 178 0.27 11.46 16.41
N THR A 179 -0.75 11.79 15.64
CA THR A 179 -1.51 10.87 14.79
C THR A 179 -1.52 11.41 13.37
N ILE A 180 -0.70 10.80 12.52
CA ILE A 180 -0.57 11.17 11.11
C ILE A 180 -1.63 10.43 10.32
N GLN A 181 -2.47 11.13 9.56
CA GLN A 181 -3.39 10.48 8.62
C GLN A 181 -2.61 10.01 7.40
N LEU A 182 -2.89 8.80 6.94
CA LEU A 182 -2.21 8.15 5.82
C LEU A 182 -3.24 7.71 4.77
N ASP A 183 -2.95 8.03 3.51
CA ASP A 183 -3.71 7.60 2.35
C ASP A 183 -2.72 7.04 1.31
N VAL A 184 -2.90 5.78 0.94
CA VAL A 184 -2.05 5.07 -0.03
C VAL A 184 -2.91 4.77 -1.26
N ASN A 185 -2.45 5.22 -2.41
CA ASN A 185 -3.08 5.01 -3.71
C ASN A 185 -2.19 4.12 -4.59
N SER A 186 -1.92 2.89 -4.13
CA SER A 186 -1.01 1.95 -4.78
C SER A 186 0.47 2.38 -4.79
N ASP A 187 0.93 3.06 -5.82
CA ASP A 187 2.33 3.42 -6.03
C ASP A 187 2.67 4.83 -5.53
N SER A 188 1.70 5.48 -4.90
CA SER A 188 1.83 6.82 -4.34
C SER A 188 0.88 6.98 -3.16
N GLY A 189 0.90 8.15 -2.53
CA GLY A 189 -0.05 8.48 -1.48
C GLY A 189 0.22 9.84 -0.89
N SER A 190 -0.50 10.15 0.17
CA SER A 190 -0.31 11.36 0.94
C SER A 190 -0.45 11.09 2.43
N TYR A 191 0.15 11.97 3.24
CA TYR A 191 -0.03 11.94 4.68
C TYR A 191 -0.17 13.35 5.22
N SER A 192 -0.87 13.47 6.34
CA SER A 192 -1.09 14.76 7.00
C SER A 192 -0.97 14.66 8.51
N TYR A 193 -0.29 15.64 9.10
CA TYR A 193 -0.06 15.73 10.54
C TYR A 193 -1.27 16.31 11.27
N SER A 194 -1.44 16.01 12.56
CA SER A 194 -2.51 16.62 13.37
C SER A 194 -2.40 18.14 13.44
N ALA A 195 -1.17 18.67 13.43
CA ALA A 195 -0.86 20.09 13.40
C ALA A 195 -1.17 20.76 12.03
N GLY A 196 -1.50 19.97 11.02
CA GLY A 196 -1.76 20.41 9.65
C GLY A 196 -0.53 20.28 8.72
N GLY A 197 -0.81 20.41 7.42
CA GLY A 197 0.15 20.13 6.35
C GLY A 197 -0.10 18.76 5.74
N THR A 198 0.06 18.68 4.42
CA THR A 198 -0.07 17.45 3.64
C THR A 198 1.18 17.29 2.80
N THR A 199 1.74 16.09 2.79
CA THR A 199 2.91 15.75 1.99
C THR A 199 2.59 14.51 1.16
N ASP A 200 2.94 14.58 -0.12
CA ASP A 200 2.81 13.45 -1.05
C ASP A 200 4.05 12.56 -0.98
N PHE A 201 3.87 11.26 -1.18
CA PHE A 201 4.96 10.31 -1.34
C PHE A 201 4.73 9.41 -2.56
N TYR A 202 5.81 8.84 -3.06
CA TYR A 202 5.83 8.01 -4.25
C TYR A 202 6.64 6.73 -3.97
N ALA A 203 6.28 5.66 -4.67
CA ALA A 203 7.02 4.41 -4.65
C ALA A 203 8.43 4.61 -5.18
N VAL A 204 9.37 3.88 -4.60
CA VAL A 204 10.72 3.78 -5.13
C VAL A 204 10.67 2.87 -6.36
N GLU A 205 11.06 3.38 -7.53
CA GLU A 205 11.04 2.67 -8.82
C GLU A 205 12.07 1.51 -8.93
N ILE A 206 12.67 1.08 -7.81
CA ILE A 206 13.64 -0.01 -7.76
C ILE A 206 13.05 -1.14 -6.91
N PRO A 207 12.82 -2.33 -7.49
CA PRO A 207 12.32 -3.48 -6.74
C PRO A 207 13.18 -3.82 -5.50
N PRO A 208 12.57 -4.16 -4.35
CA PRO A 208 11.12 -4.21 -4.11
C PRO A 208 10.51 -2.81 -4.08
N TYR A 209 9.38 -2.62 -4.78
CA TYR A 209 8.64 -1.35 -4.82
C TYR A 209 8.15 -1.01 -3.41
N ASN A 210 8.93 -0.18 -2.69
CA ASN A 210 8.62 0.26 -1.34
C ASN A 210 8.01 1.67 -1.39
N LEU A 211 7.12 1.97 -0.46
CA LEU A 211 6.60 3.33 -0.27
C LEU A 211 7.42 4.04 0.80
N ASN A 212 8.03 5.16 0.45
CA ASN A 212 8.88 5.92 1.38
C ASN A 212 8.09 7.05 2.04
N LEU A 213 7.82 6.90 3.33
CA LEU A 213 7.25 7.94 4.17
C LEU A 213 8.40 8.72 4.84
N ILE A 214 8.41 10.05 4.69
CA ILE A 214 9.45 10.92 5.24
C ILE A 214 8.81 11.80 6.32
N ILE A 215 8.86 11.37 7.57
CA ILE A 215 8.19 12.09 8.66
C ILE A 215 9.11 13.20 9.17
N ASP A 216 8.56 14.41 9.23
CA ASP A 216 9.20 15.59 9.77
C ASP A 216 9.11 15.57 11.29
N VAL A 217 10.28 15.46 11.93
CA VAL A 217 10.41 15.37 13.39
C VAL A 217 9.90 16.64 14.09
N ASP A 218 10.01 17.79 13.43
CA ASP A 218 9.54 19.08 13.94
C ASP A 218 8.03 19.14 14.23
N LYS A 219 7.25 18.19 13.70
CA LYS A 219 5.79 18.13 13.91
C LYS A 219 5.38 17.55 15.24
N PHE A 220 6.26 16.78 15.90
CA PHE A 220 5.92 16.07 17.13
C PHE A 220 7.00 16.14 18.21
N TYR A 221 8.23 16.54 17.89
CA TYR A 221 9.34 16.53 18.86
C TYR A 221 9.13 17.49 20.02
N ASP A 222 8.49 18.65 19.82
CA ASP A 222 8.30 19.66 20.87
C ASP A 222 7.36 19.20 22.00
N GLU A 223 6.57 18.13 21.81
CA GLU A 223 5.65 17.60 22.82
C GLU A 223 6.40 16.94 23.99
N GLU A 224 7.36 16.07 23.71
CA GLU A 224 8.08 15.28 24.72
C GLU A 224 9.62 15.38 24.63
N GLY A 225 10.14 15.87 23.51
CA GLY A 225 11.57 16.04 23.26
C GLY A 225 12.33 14.72 23.18
N SER A 226 13.62 14.77 23.54
CA SER A 226 14.54 13.64 23.39
C SER A 226 14.00 12.34 24.00
N GLY A 227 14.16 11.23 23.29
CA GLY A 227 13.69 9.93 23.75
C GLY A 227 13.61 8.86 22.66
N ASP A 228 13.08 7.72 23.06
CA ASP A 228 12.79 6.62 22.14
C ASP A 228 11.39 6.80 21.56
N TYR A 229 11.26 6.58 20.27
CA TYR A 229 10.02 6.72 19.51
C TYR A 229 9.66 5.42 18.80
N THR A 230 8.36 5.17 18.63
CA THR A 230 7.82 4.06 17.83
C THR A 230 6.68 4.54 16.95
N LEU A 231 6.47 3.80 15.84
CA LEU A 231 5.43 4.07 14.87
C LEU A 231 4.50 2.86 14.80
N VAL A 232 3.22 3.10 15.07
CA VAL A 232 2.16 2.10 14.99
C VAL A 232 1.24 2.48 13.84
N PHE A 233 1.03 1.55 12.92
CA PHE A 233 0.18 1.72 11.75
C PHE A 233 -1.19 1.13 12.03
N ASP A 234 -2.23 1.86 11.68
CA ASP A 234 -3.61 1.40 11.63
C ASP A 234 -4.13 1.67 10.22
N PHE A 235 -4.71 0.71 9.53
CA PHE A 235 -5.25 0.94 8.19
C PHE A 235 -6.45 0.05 7.87
N SER A 236 -7.23 0.47 6.87
CA SER A 236 -8.26 -0.34 6.21
C SER A 236 -8.03 -0.33 4.71
N ASN A 237 -8.29 -1.45 4.04
CA ASN A 237 -8.37 -1.48 2.57
C ASN A 237 -9.58 -0.65 2.13
N ASP A 238 -9.42 0.15 1.08
CA ASP A 238 -10.47 1.03 0.56
C ASP A 238 -11.55 0.25 -0.20
N PHE A 239 -11.21 -0.94 -0.71
CA PHE A 239 -12.12 -1.84 -1.41
C PHE A 239 -11.76 -3.31 -1.19
N GLY A 240 -12.64 -4.20 -1.65
CA GLY A 240 -12.62 -5.62 -1.34
C GLY A 240 -13.61 -5.97 -0.21
N ASP A 241 -13.68 -7.26 0.10
CA ASP A 241 -14.68 -7.80 1.05
C ASP A 241 -14.35 -7.52 2.52
N ASP A 242 -13.07 -7.24 2.83
CA ASP A 242 -12.62 -6.97 4.20
C ASP A 242 -11.97 -5.58 4.34
N THR A 243 -12.81 -4.63 4.74
CA THR A 243 -12.43 -3.26 5.09
C THR A 243 -12.24 -3.06 6.60
N SER A 244 -12.06 -4.15 7.36
CA SER A 244 -11.75 -4.06 8.78
C SER A 244 -10.38 -3.41 9.02
N ASN A 245 -10.26 -2.74 10.17
CA ASN A 245 -9.01 -2.13 10.60
C ASN A 245 -7.96 -3.20 10.91
N LYS A 246 -6.76 -3.00 10.38
CA LYS A 246 -5.58 -3.84 10.53
C LYS A 246 -4.48 -3.02 11.19
N GLU A 247 -3.72 -3.68 12.05
CA GLU A 247 -2.59 -3.08 12.74
C GLU A 247 -1.28 -3.49 12.07
N GLY A 248 -0.30 -2.58 12.06
CA GLY A 248 1.04 -2.81 11.57
C GLY A 248 2.06 -2.08 12.44
N ARG A 249 3.34 -2.43 12.26
CA ARG A 249 4.42 -1.83 13.06
C ARG A 249 5.75 -1.78 12.33
N SER A 250 6.64 -0.94 12.81
CA SER A 250 8.00 -0.91 12.33
C SER A 250 8.83 -2.15 12.69
N SER A 251 9.67 -2.61 11.76
CA SER A 251 10.59 -3.75 11.96
C SER A 251 11.67 -3.43 13.01
N TRP A 252 12.11 -2.17 13.04
CA TRP A 252 12.76 -1.57 14.20
C TRP A 252 11.66 -0.99 15.07
N ALA A 253 11.26 -1.72 16.11
CA ALA A 253 10.14 -1.32 16.94
C ALA A 253 10.35 0.07 17.55
N TRP A 254 11.60 0.44 17.86
CA TRP A 254 11.98 1.72 18.44
C TRP A 254 13.19 2.35 17.76
N PHE A 255 13.23 3.68 17.74
CA PHE A 255 14.38 4.48 17.32
C PHE A 255 14.53 5.69 18.25
N HIS A 256 15.73 6.24 18.36
CA HIS A 256 15.99 7.37 19.26
C HIS A 256 16.11 8.68 18.50
N ILE A 257 15.50 9.75 19.00
CA ILE A 257 15.65 11.11 18.48
C ILE A 257 16.16 12.01 19.60
N CYS A 258 17.18 12.83 19.30
CA CYS A 258 17.68 13.87 20.19
C CYS A 258 18.27 15.05 19.41
N GLU A 259 18.57 16.16 20.08
CA GLU A 259 19.46 17.18 19.51
C GLU A 259 20.88 16.62 19.46
N THR A 260 21.52 16.54 18.29
CA THR A 260 22.87 15.99 18.18
C THR A 260 23.95 17.07 18.10
N LYS A 261 25.09 16.75 18.69
CA LYS A 261 26.35 17.48 18.47
C LYS A 261 26.91 17.14 17.09
N SER A 262 27.91 17.91 16.66
CA SER A 262 28.65 17.67 15.40
C SER A 262 29.34 16.30 15.29
N ASN A 263 29.45 15.54 16.38
CA ASN A 263 29.98 14.18 16.39
C ASN A 263 28.88 13.09 16.36
N GLY A 264 27.62 13.46 16.13
CA GLY A 264 26.47 12.55 16.05
C GLY A 264 25.95 12.04 17.40
N LYS A 265 26.48 12.50 18.53
CA LYS A 265 25.98 12.12 19.87
C LYS A 265 24.98 13.15 20.39
N CYS A 266 24.04 12.72 21.23
CA CYS A 266 23.08 13.63 21.85
C CYS A 266 23.75 14.78 22.63
N ASP A 267 23.12 15.95 22.57
CA ASP A 267 23.51 17.11 23.35
C ASP A 267 22.91 17.09 24.76
N GLY A 268 23.29 16.06 25.52
CA GLY A 268 22.79 15.82 26.87
C GLY A 268 22.79 14.33 27.23
N ASN A 269 22.27 14.02 28.42
CA ASN A 269 21.97 12.64 28.85
C ASN A 269 20.47 12.32 28.71
N LYS A 270 19.75 13.13 27.93
CA LYS A 270 18.38 12.88 27.52
C LYS A 270 18.42 12.56 26.04
#